data_AF-A0A1G4MHE1-F1
#
_entry.id   AF-A0A1G4MHE1-F1
#
_cell.length_a   1.000
_cell.length_b   1.000
_cell.length_c   1.000
_cell.angle_alpha   90.00
_cell.angle_beta   90.00
_cell.angle_gamma   90.00
#
_symmetry.space_group_name_H-M   'P 1'
#
loop_
_entity.id
_entity.type
_entity.pdbx_description
1 polymer ?
#
loop_
_entity_poly.entity_id
_entity_poly.type
_entity_poly.pdbx_seq_one_letter_code
_entity_poly.pdbx_strand_id
1 'polypeptide(L)'
;MVEEEHAPLYKWSSCPSHLSPPASTGKSGIQRIHVYDFDNTLFKSPAPNPNLLSSYMINILTDPHKLSNGGWWSEPRFLRELVEEWAREKAKQPSSSVDDKYWNRDIVELCRLSHQEPGTLSILMTGRKENLFHDVLSRVIDQPVFGDERLKFHAIFLKKPGYETTMMYKTSCLTDLLTHYDNCTELTIYDDRIRQLHGFQDFLTEFVEAMRPSLLFNLVHVAGVVKYLDPARERHIITRIFEEHNAAVTKYTSRVGKGDTPAQSFFVGKMDVREKRLGAAYVLTAFSRMEVVKFTLQTFSREIGESTIDKLRFQPRSILCTPHGTITSRKIATKIIMGLNGDPSEEEIDKCMELMNNGLDDSRIKFRLTRFGYSSRGLYVYDVEPVPSSTYAYTEFPALRLLAGVLANLTFEESEIYKDSIFEWIPIKQSVVIDADFGYDFIVSVVPNRKNRKRKPGFTNSRY
;
A
#
# COMPACT_ATOMS: atom_id res chain seq x y z
N MET A 1 -1.99 -15.24 -42.71
CA MET A 1 -1.69 -13.84 -43.08
C MET A 1 -1.58 -12.93 -41.86
N VAL A 2 -2.62 -12.24 -41.34
CA VAL A 2 -2.44 -11.31 -40.19
C VAL A 2 -1.91 -12.00 -38.92
N GLU A 3 -2.38 -13.21 -38.61
CA GLU A 3 -1.90 -13.98 -37.46
C GLU A 3 -0.43 -14.42 -37.61
N GLU A 4 0.03 -14.75 -38.81
CA GLU A 4 1.44 -15.07 -39.06
C GLU A 4 2.31 -13.81 -39.02
N GLU A 5 1.82 -12.70 -39.58
CA GLU A 5 2.49 -11.39 -39.53
C GLU A 5 2.69 -10.90 -38.09
N HIS A 6 1.80 -11.27 -37.17
CA HIS A 6 1.84 -10.82 -35.78
C HIS A 6 1.84 -11.98 -34.77
N ALA A 7 2.41 -13.13 -35.13
CA ALA A 7 2.32 -14.38 -34.35
C ALA A 7 2.68 -14.24 -32.86
N PRO A 8 3.71 -13.47 -32.45
CA PRO A 8 3.99 -13.27 -31.03
C PRO A 8 2.83 -12.61 -30.27
N LEU A 9 2.07 -11.70 -30.90
CA LEU A 9 0.93 -11.04 -30.26
C LEU A 9 -0.16 -12.06 -29.92
N TYR A 10 -0.47 -12.97 -30.84
CA TYR A 10 -1.45 -14.04 -30.64
C TYR A 10 -0.97 -15.07 -29.62
N LYS A 11 0.31 -15.46 -29.68
CA LYS A 11 0.92 -16.40 -28.73
C LYS A 11 0.82 -15.90 -27.28
N TRP A 12 1.13 -14.62 -27.07
CA TRP A 12 1.28 -14.06 -25.73
C TRP A 12 0.04 -13.37 -25.19
N SER A 13 -0.91 -12.99 -26.04
CA SER A 13 -2.13 -12.31 -25.59
C SER A 13 -2.90 -13.14 -24.58
N SER A 14 -3.28 -12.47 -23.49
CA SER A 14 -4.10 -13.00 -22.41
C SER A 14 -5.53 -12.47 -22.45
N CYS A 15 -5.82 -11.52 -23.34
CA CYS A 15 -7.14 -10.93 -23.52
C CYS A 15 -7.49 -10.94 -25.03
N PRO A 16 -7.97 -12.09 -25.57
CA PRO A 16 -8.24 -12.21 -27.00
C PRO A 16 -9.27 -11.21 -27.53
N SER A 17 -10.26 -10.82 -26.71
CA SER A 17 -11.25 -9.78 -27.04
C SER A 17 -10.66 -8.38 -27.19
N HIS A 18 -9.47 -8.16 -26.65
CA HIS A 18 -8.76 -6.88 -26.67
C HIS A 18 -7.51 -6.91 -27.55
N LEU A 19 -7.25 -8.04 -28.23
CA LEU A 19 -6.16 -8.17 -29.18
C LEU A 19 -6.46 -7.30 -30.41
N SER A 20 -5.56 -6.37 -30.72
CA SER A 20 -5.76 -5.40 -31.81
C SER A 20 -4.47 -5.29 -32.62
N PRO A 21 -4.08 -6.33 -33.39
CA PRO A 21 -2.85 -6.29 -34.16
C PRO A 21 -2.96 -5.27 -35.30
N PRO A 22 -1.85 -4.65 -35.74
CA PRO A 22 -1.87 -3.69 -36.84
C PRO A 22 -2.45 -4.30 -38.12
N ALA A 23 -3.57 -3.75 -38.62
CA ALA A 23 -4.25 -4.33 -39.78
C ALA A 23 -3.54 -4.06 -41.12
N SER A 24 -2.88 -2.91 -41.24
CA SER A 24 -2.27 -2.41 -42.48
C SER A 24 -0.75 -2.45 -42.50
N THR A 25 -0.12 -2.82 -41.38
CA THR A 25 1.34 -2.82 -41.21
C THR A 25 1.80 -4.23 -40.88
N GLY A 26 2.40 -4.93 -41.85
CA GLY A 26 3.01 -6.24 -41.62
C GLY A 26 4.25 -6.16 -40.73
N LYS A 27 4.85 -7.30 -40.40
CA LYS A 27 5.97 -7.40 -39.44
C LYS A 27 7.17 -6.50 -39.80
N SER A 28 7.46 -6.36 -41.09
CA SER A 28 8.57 -5.55 -41.60
C SER A 28 8.35 -4.05 -41.48
N GLY A 29 7.09 -3.62 -41.31
CA GLY A 29 6.73 -2.22 -41.08
C GLY A 29 6.79 -1.81 -39.61
N ILE A 30 6.99 -2.75 -38.69
CA ILE A 30 7.14 -2.44 -37.26
C ILE A 30 8.55 -1.96 -36.99
N GLN A 31 8.65 -0.70 -36.58
CA GLN A 31 9.90 -0.01 -36.28
C GLN A 31 10.12 0.18 -34.78
N ARG A 32 9.04 0.24 -33.98
CA ARG A 32 9.13 0.52 -32.55
C ARG A 32 8.22 -0.37 -31.72
N ILE A 33 8.65 -0.70 -30.51
CA ILE A 33 7.86 -1.44 -29.53
C ILE A 33 7.87 -0.66 -28.21
N HIS A 34 6.68 -0.32 -27.70
CA HIS A 34 6.50 0.30 -26.40
C HIS A 34 5.82 -0.70 -25.46
N VAL A 35 6.48 -1.01 -24.34
CA VAL A 35 5.98 -1.93 -23.32
C VAL A 35 5.67 -1.17 -22.05
N TYR A 36 4.45 -1.31 -21.55
CA TYR A 36 3.98 -0.67 -20.33
C TYR A 36 3.74 -1.71 -19.25
N ASP A 37 4.35 -1.56 -18.08
CA ASP A 37 3.91 -2.31 -16.90
C ASP A 37 2.55 -1.81 -16.41
N PHE A 38 1.80 -2.70 -15.75
CA PHE A 38 0.49 -2.37 -15.20
C PHE A 38 0.56 -1.78 -13.80
N ASP A 39 1.22 -2.47 -12.86
CA ASP A 39 1.12 -2.19 -11.43
C ASP A 39 1.94 -0.94 -11.08
N ASN A 40 1.28 0.08 -10.53
CA ASN A 40 1.82 1.39 -10.14
C ASN A 40 2.48 2.21 -11.27
N THR A 41 2.62 1.64 -12.46
CA THR A 41 3.06 2.32 -13.68
C THR A 41 1.87 2.94 -14.39
N LEU A 42 0.96 2.10 -14.90
CA LEU A 42 -0.25 2.52 -15.60
C LEU A 42 -1.43 2.71 -14.65
N PHE A 43 -1.67 1.73 -13.77
CA PHE A 43 -2.75 1.72 -12.79
C PHE A 43 -2.18 1.79 -11.38
N LYS A 44 -2.77 2.61 -10.51
CA LYS A 44 -2.37 2.80 -9.11
C LYS A 44 -2.82 1.62 -8.26
N SER A 45 -2.28 0.44 -8.56
CA SER A 45 -2.60 -0.83 -7.93
C SER A 45 -2.52 -0.74 -6.40
N PRO A 46 -3.35 -1.53 -5.68
CA PRO A 46 -3.44 -1.40 -4.24
C PRO A 46 -2.14 -1.89 -3.58
N ALA A 47 -1.60 -1.09 -2.66
CA ALA A 47 -0.49 -1.48 -1.79
C ALA A 47 -0.99 -1.78 -0.37
N PRO A 48 -0.28 -2.59 0.44
CA PRO A 48 -0.60 -2.78 1.85
C PRO A 48 -0.58 -1.45 2.59
N ASN A 49 -1.62 -1.13 3.36
CA ASN A 49 -1.75 0.16 4.02
C ASN A 49 -0.90 0.25 5.29
N PRO A 50 0.19 1.04 5.32
CA PRO A 50 1.08 1.13 6.48
C PRO A 50 0.46 1.87 7.68
N ASN A 51 -0.68 2.55 7.47
CA ASN A 51 -1.44 3.18 8.55
C ASN A 51 -2.44 2.20 9.20
N LEU A 52 -2.68 1.04 8.57
CA LEU A 52 -3.56 -0.01 9.09
C LEU A 52 -2.76 -1.21 9.59
N LEU A 53 -1.70 -1.59 8.87
CA LEU A 53 -0.99 -2.85 9.03
C LEU A 53 0.38 -2.68 9.67
N SER A 54 0.75 -3.61 10.54
CA SER A 54 2.10 -3.66 11.10
C SER A 54 3.13 -4.03 10.04
N SER A 55 4.36 -3.54 10.17
CA SER A 55 5.46 -3.89 9.24
C SER A 55 5.65 -5.41 9.16
N TYR A 56 5.44 -6.13 10.26
CA TYR A 56 5.48 -7.60 10.26
C TYR A 56 4.36 -8.22 9.41
N MET A 57 3.12 -7.73 9.54
CA MET A 57 2.00 -8.16 8.70
C MET A 57 2.27 -7.89 7.22
N ILE A 58 2.75 -6.68 6.90
CA ILE A 58 3.10 -6.29 5.52
C ILE A 58 4.12 -7.26 4.95
N ASN A 59 5.20 -7.55 5.68
CA ASN A 59 6.23 -8.49 5.23
C ASN A 59 5.68 -9.89 4.94
N ILE A 60 4.76 -10.39 5.79
CA ILE A 60 4.10 -11.68 5.55
C ILE A 60 3.19 -11.64 4.33
N LEU A 61 2.44 -10.55 4.14
CA LEU A 61 1.54 -10.39 3.00
C LEU A 61 2.31 -10.25 1.68
N THR A 62 3.42 -9.53 1.64
CA THR A 62 4.14 -9.25 0.40
C THR A 62 5.06 -10.38 -0.05
N ASP A 63 5.41 -11.31 0.83
CA ASP A 63 6.23 -12.47 0.49
C ASP A 63 5.37 -13.57 -0.16
N PRO A 64 5.63 -13.93 -1.44
CA PRO A 64 4.82 -14.90 -2.16
C PRO A 64 4.93 -16.33 -1.64
N HIS A 65 5.84 -16.61 -0.71
CA HIS A 65 6.06 -17.95 -0.15
C HIS A 65 5.46 -18.13 1.24
N LYS A 66 5.03 -17.06 1.93
CA LYS A 66 4.54 -17.16 3.32
C LYS A 66 3.11 -17.65 3.41
N LEU A 67 2.26 -17.27 2.46
CA LEU A 67 0.83 -17.58 2.46
C LEU A 67 0.46 -18.56 1.35
N SER A 68 -0.60 -19.34 1.57
CA SER A 68 -1.01 -20.42 0.67
C SER A 68 -1.50 -19.91 -0.70
N ASN A 69 -1.99 -18.68 -0.72
CA ASN A 69 -2.50 -17.98 -1.89
C ASN A 69 -1.41 -17.17 -2.62
N GLY A 70 -0.17 -17.19 -2.15
CA GLY A 70 0.94 -16.46 -2.78
C GLY A 70 1.05 -14.98 -2.43
N GLY A 71 0.38 -14.55 -1.36
CA GLY A 71 0.49 -13.19 -0.84
C GLY A 71 -0.23 -12.11 -1.66
N TRP A 72 0.02 -10.86 -1.31
CA TRP A 72 -0.67 -9.65 -1.77
C TRP A 72 -0.72 -9.53 -3.30
N TRP A 73 0.44 -9.67 -3.95
CA TRP A 73 0.54 -9.49 -5.40
C TRP A 73 0.00 -10.68 -6.21
N SER A 74 -0.14 -11.86 -5.59
CA SER A 74 -0.78 -13.03 -6.21
C SER A 74 -2.29 -13.11 -5.94
N GLU A 75 -2.82 -12.28 -5.05
CA GLU A 75 -4.19 -12.34 -4.61
C GLU A 75 -5.10 -11.38 -5.39
N PRO A 76 -6.02 -11.89 -6.24
CA PRO A 76 -6.84 -11.04 -7.10
C PRO A 76 -7.87 -10.19 -6.35
N ARG A 77 -8.28 -10.58 -5.14
CA ARG A 77 -9.30 -9.83 -4.38
C ARG A 77 -8.90 -8.39 -4.07
N PHE A 78 -7.62 -8.12 -3.81
CA PHE A 78 -7.16 -6.75 -3.54
C PHE A 78 -7.35 -5.83 -4.76
N LEU A 79 -6.83 -6.26 -5.92
CA LEU A 79 -6.98 -5.48 -7.16
C LEU A 79 -8.45 -5.38 -7.55
N ARG A 80 -9.21 -6.47 -7.44
CA ARG A 80 -10.64 -6.51 -7.76
C ARG A 80 -11.43 -5.48 -6.94
N GLU A 81 -11.22 -5.41 -5.63
CA GLU A 81 -11.90 -4.42 -4.78
C GLU A 81 -11.58 -2.99 -5.24
N LEU A 82 -10.32 -2.69 -5.56
CA LEU A 82 -9.94 -1.35 -6.02
C LEU A 82 -10.61 -0.99 -7.36
N VAL A 83 -10.69 -1.95 -8.28
CA VAL A 83 -11.33 -1.79 -9.59
C VAL A 83 -12.83 -1.60 -9.45
N GLU A 84 -13.47 -2.34 -8.54
CA GLU A 84 -14.89 -2.18 -8.25
C GLU A 84 -15.17 -0.84 -7.56
N GLU A 85 -14.28 -0.37 -6.67
CA GLU A 85 -14.35 0.97 -6.09
C GLU A 85 -14.30 2.05 -7.18
N TRP A 86 -13.32 1.96 -8.08
CA TRP A 86 -13.20 2.86 -9.23
C TRP A 86 -14.46 2.88 -10.08
N ALA A 87 -14.96 1.71 -10.49
CA ALA A 87 -16.16 1.61 -11.30
C ALA A 87 -17.39 2.20 -10.59
N ARG A 88 -17.53 1.97 -9.28
CA ARG A 88 -18.61 2.56 -8.46
C ARG A 88 -18.51 4.08 -8.37
N GLU A 89 -17.31 4.63 -8.15
CA GLU A 89 -17.12 6.08 -8.12
C GLU A 89 -17.42 6.71 -9.49
N LYS A 90 -16.93 6.09 -10.55
CA LYS A 90 -17.13 6.56 -11.93
C LYS A 90 -18.60 6.55 -12.33
N ALA A 91 -19.35 5.52 -11.94
CA ALA A 91 -20.80 5.44 -12.19
C ALA A 91 -21.59 6.55 -11.46
N LYS A 92 -21.11 6.99 -10.30
CA LYS A 92 -21.74 8.09 -9.52
C LYS A 92 -21.35 9.47 -10.06
N GLN A 93 -20.09 9.62 -10.48
CA GLN A 93 -19.53 10.87 -10.96
C GLN A 93 -18.62 10.60 -12.16
N PRO A 94 -19.17 10.61 -13.39
CA PRO A 94 -18.39 10.35 -14.60
C PRO A 94 -17.52 11.57 -14.91
N SER A 95 -16.37 11.65 -14.26
CA SER A 95 -15.39 12.73 -14.39
C SER A 95 -13.99 12.16 -14.48
N SER A 96 -13.14 12.81 -15.27
CA SER A 96 -11.72 12.52 -15.35
C SER A 96 -11.00 12.61 -13.98
N SER A 97 -11.53 13.41 -13.06
CA SER A 97 -10.99 13.53 -11.69
C SER A 97 -11.15 12.25 -10.87
N VAL A 98 -12.10 11.37 -11.20
CA VAL A 98 -12.19 10.04 -10.59
C VAL A 98 -11.06 9.18 -11.12
N ASP A 99 -10.86 9.15 -12.43
CA ASP A 99 -9.79 8.37 -13.08
C ASP A 99 -8.40 8.77 -12.56
N ASP A 100 -8.16 10.07 -12.28
CA ASP A 100 -6.90 10.56 -11.69
C ASP A 100 -6.55 9.89 -10.34
N LYS A 101 -7.55 9.38 -9.60
CA LYS A 101 -7.30 8.66 -8.33
C LYS A 101 -6.77 7.24 -8.55
N TYR A 102 -6.99 6.64 -9.72
CA TYR A 102 -6.71 5.23 -10.00
C TYR A 102 -5.72 5.01 -11.14
N TRP A 103 -5.57 5.97 -12.04
CA TRP A 103 -4.72 5.87 -13.22
C TRP A 103 -3.60 6.88 -13.20
N ASN A 104 -2.49 6.54 -13.83
CA ASN A 104 -1.44 7.49 -14.17
C ASN A 104 -1.78 8.15 -15.51
N ARG A 105 -2.21 9.42 -15.46
CA ARG A 105 -2.68 10.16 -16.63
C ARG A 105 -1.65 10.22 -17.74
N ASP A 106 -0.40 10.54 -17.40
CA ASP A 106 0.66 10.72 -18.39
C ASP A 106 0.96 9.42 -19.12
N ILE A 107 0.98 8.30 -18.39
CA ILE A 107 1.19 6.98 -18.98
C ILE A 107 -0.02 6.52 -19.80
N VAL A 108 -1.26 6.82 -19.38
CA VAL A 108 -2.45 6.52 -20.18
C VAL A 108 -2.40 7.26 -21.52
N GLU A 109 -2.02 8.53 -21.52
CA GLU A 109 -1.92 9.31 -22.75
C GLU A 109 -0.79 8.80 -23.66
N LEU A 110 0.35 8.45 -23.07
CA LEU A 110 1.47 7.87 -23.81
C LEU A 110 1.12 6.51 -24.46
N CYS A 111 0.34 5.67 -23.76
CA CYS A 111 -0.20 4.42 -24.31
C CYS A 111 -1.08 4.67 -25.54
N ARG A 112 -1.93 5.72 -25.52
CA ARG A 112 -2.78 6.10 -26.66
C ARG A 112 -1.96 6.54 -27.85
N LEU A 113 -1.02 7.46 -27.64
CA LEU A 113 -0.13 7.95 -28.69
C LEU A 113 0.63 6.78 -29.33
N SER A 114 1.14 5.87 -28.51
CA SER A 114 1.86 4.67 -28.97
C SER A 114 1.00 3.70 -29.78
N HIS A 115 -0.29 3.59 -29.47
CA HIS A 115 -1.20 2.74 -30.21
C HIS A 115 -1.64 3.37 -31.54
N GLN A 116 -1.72 4.71 -31.60
CA GLN A 116 -2.11 5.44 -32.80
C GLN A 116 -0.95 5.62 -33.78
N GLU A 117 0.28 5.53 -33.31
CA GLU A 117 1.46 5.80 -34.12
C GLU A 117 1.78 4.65 -35.11
N PRO A 118 1.84 4.95 -36.43
CA PRO A 118 2.16 3.94 -37.44
C PRO A 118 3.53 3.29 -37.20
N GLY A 119 3.61 1.98 -37.39
CA GLY A 119 4.85 1.21 -37.19
C GLY A 119 5.26 1.01 -35.73
N THR A 120 4.40 1.35 -34.77
CA THR A 120 4.67 1.17 -33.33
C THR A 120 3.75 0.14 -32.71
N LEU A 121 4.31 -0.78 -31.91
CA LEU A 121 3.54 -1.72 -31.10
C LEU A 121 3.46 -1.23 -29.65
N SER A 122 2.30 -0.72 -29.23
CA SER A 122 1.93 -0.57 -27.82
C SER A 122 1.50 -1.90 -27.18
N ILE A 123 2.17 -2.35 -26.12
CA ILE A 123 1.94 -3.62 -25.41
C ILE A 123 1.80 -3.36 -23.91
N LEU A 124 0.75 -3.89 -23.28
CA LEU A 124 0.63 -3.96 -21.82
C LEU A 124 1.23 -5.27 -21.33
N MET A 125 2.20 -5.25 -20.42
CA MET A 125 2.88 -6.46 -19.94
C MET A 125 3.02 -6.46 -18.42
N THR A 126 2.44 -7.45 -17.75
CA THR A 126 2.41 -7.52 -16.28
C THR A 126 2.87 -8.87 -15.73
N GLY A 127 3.47 -8.83 -14.54
CA GLY A 127 3.79 -10.03 -13.75
C GLY A 127 2.59 -10.72 -13.10
N ARG A 128 1.38 -10.15 -13.21
CA ARG A 128 0.14 -10.77 -12.69
C ARG A 128 -0.14 -12.08 -13.44
N LYS A 129 -0.50 -13.13 -12.69
CA LYS A 129 -0.72 -14.47 -13.25
C LYS A 129 -2.00 -14.51 -14.08
N GLU A 130 -1.90 -14.95 -15.33
CA GLU A 130 -3.01 -14.99 -16.29
C GLU A 130 -4.24 -15.70 -15.72
N ASN A 131 -4.05 -16.90 -15.17
CA ASN A 131 -5.12 -17.73 -14.62
C ASN A 131 -5.85 -17.15 -13.40
N LEU A 132 -5.31 -16.10 -12.77
CA LEU A 132 -5.93 -15.44 -11.60
C LEU A 132 -6.46 -14.04 -11.92
N PHE A 133 -5.83 -13.34 -12.86
CA PHE A 133 -6.04 -11.91 -13.09
C PHE A 133 -6.66 -11.57 -14.44
N HIS A 134 -6.78 -12.51 -15.38
CA HIS A 134 -7.40 -12.27 -16.69
C HIS A 134 -8.76 -11.55 -16.57
N ASP A 135 -9.67 -12.06 -15.74
CA ASP A 135 -11.00 -11.47 -15.56
C ASP A 135 -10.94 -10.05 -14.98
N VAL A 136 -10.05 -9.82 -14.02
CA VAL A 136 -9.93 -8.52 -13.35
C VAL A 136 -9.38 -7.50 -14.33
N LEU A 137 -8.30 -7.84 -15.04
CA LEU A 137 -7.68 -6.93 -15.99
C LEU A 137 -8.58 -6.63 -17.18
N SER A 138 -9.30 -7.63 -17.70
CA SER A 138 -10.24 -7.42 -18.81
C SER A 138 -11.34 -6.42 -18.42
N ARG A 139 -11.89 -6.54 -17.20
CA ARG A 139 -12.86 -5.56 -16.67
C ARG A 139 -12.30 -4.15 -16.54
N VAL A 140 -11.03 -4.02 -16.16
CA VAL A 140 -10.35 -2.72 -16.04
C VAL A 140 -10.24 -2.06 -17.41
N ILE A 141 -9.77 -2.80 -18.41
CA ILE A 141 -9.54 -2.29 -19.77
C ILE A 141 -10.86 -2.05 -20.52
N ASP A 142 -11.93 -2.76 -20.16
CA ASP A 142 -13.26 -2.57 -20.74
C ASP A 142 -13.96 -1.26 -20.35
N GLN A 143 -13.45 -0.55 -19.35
CA GLN A 143 -14.00 0.73 -18.95
C GLN A 143 -13.34 1.87 -19.73
N PRO A 144 -14.08 2.91 -20.13
CA PRO A 144 -13.48 4.16 -20.56
C PRO A 144 -12.56 4.72 -19.48
N VAL A 145 -11.53 5.46 -19.85
CA VAL A 145 -10.59 6.12 -18.92
C VAL A 145 -10.31 7.52 -19.45
N PHE A 146 -10.34 8.57 -18.62
CA PHE A 146 -10.13 9.96 -19.02
C PHE A 146 -10.97 10.38 -20.25
N GLY A 147 -12.27 10.15 -20.19
CA GLY A 147 -13.23 10.40 -21.28
C GLY A 147 -14.08 9.18 -21.60
N ASP A 148 -14.60 9.13 -22.83
CA ASP A 148 -15.54 8.10 -23.30
C ASP A 148 -14.84 6.92 -24.01
N GLU A 149 -13.52 7.01 -24.19
CA GLU A 149 -12.73 5.99 -24.86
C GLU A 149 -12.06 5.01 -23.90
N ARG A 150 -12.09 3.73 -24.29
CA ARG A 150 -11.32 2.66 -23.63
C ARG A 150 -9.86 2.75 -24.02
N LEU A 151 -8.99 2.31 -23.13
CA LEU A 151 -7.58 2.17 -23.45
C LEU A 151 -7.36 0.97 -24.39
N LYS A 152 -6.54 1.15 -25.41
CA LYS A 152 -6.25 0.13 -26.42
C LYS A 152 -4.76 -0.18 -26.45
N PHE A 153 -4.45 -1.46 -26.61
CA PHE A 153 -3.11 -1.98 -26.84
C PHE A 153 -3.17 -2.92 -28.03
N HIS A 154 -2.04 -3.12 -28.70
CA HIS A 154 -1.96 -4.15 -29.73
C HIS A 154 -2.07 -5.54 -29.11
N ALA A 155 -1.53 -5.73 -27.91
CA ALA A 155 -1.74 -6.93 -27.12
C ALA A 155 -1.56 -6.69 -25.60
N ILE A 156 -2.14 -7.57 -24.79
CA ILE A 156 -2.08 -7.54 -23.32
C ILE A 156 -1.52 -8.87 -22.82
N PHE A 157 -0.42 -8.82 -22.10
CA PHE A 157 0.38 -9.97 -21.69
C PHE A 157 0.36 -10.12 -20.16
N LEU A 158 -0.29 -11.18 -19.68
CA LEU A 158 -0.22 -11.60 -18.26
C LEU A 158 0.72 -12.80 -18.15
N LYS A 159 1.41 -12.90 -17.02
CA LYS A 159 2.35 -14.00 -16.74
C LYS A 159 1.67 -15.35 -16.91
N LYS A 160 2.08 -16.08 -17.95
CA LYS A 160 1.61 -17.44 -18.25
C LYS A 160 2.14 -18.44 -17.21
N PRO A 161 1.44 -19.57 -16.99
CA PRO A 161 1.97 -20.65 -16.16
C PRO A 161 3.28 -21.22 -16.74
N GLY A 162 4.09 -21.86 -15.89
CA GLY A 162 5.38 -22.47 -16.29
C GLY A 162 6.61 -21.58 -16.09
N TYR A 163 6.42 -20.31 -15.75
CA TYR A 163 7.52 -19.38 -15.48
C TYR A 163 7.79 -19.23 -13.99
N GLU A 164 9.02 -19.50 -13.56
CA GLU A 164 9.43 -19.33 -12.16
C GLU A 164 9.38 -17.86 -11.74
N THR A 165 10.04 -16.99 -12.48
CA THR A 165 10.13 -15.56 -12.16
C THR A 165 9.35 -14.70 -13.17
N THR A 166 8.97 -13.49 -12.75
CA THR A 166 8.38 -12.49 -13.67
C THR A 166 9.38 -12.06 -14.73
N MET A 167 10.66 -11.90 -14.36
CA MET A 167 11.70 -11.50 -15.30
C MET A 167 11.86 -12.53 -16.42
N MET A 168 11.95 -13.83 -16.11
CA MET A 168 12.05 -14.89 -17.11
C MET A 168 10.86 -14.92 -18.08
N TYR A 169 9.65 -14.66 -17.58
CA TYR A 169 8.46 -14.52 -18.42
C TYR A 169 8.58 -13.31 -19.35
N LYS A 170 8.84 -12.11 -18.79
CA LYS A 170 8.90 -10.87 -19.57
C LYS A 170 10.01 -10.93 -20.63
N THR A 171 11.19 -11.45 -20.30
CA THR A 171 12.29 -11.60 -21.27
C THR A 171 11.97 -12.63 -22.35
N SER A 172 11.27 -13.73 -22.04
CA SER A 172 10.80 -14.68 -23.07
C SER A 172 9.83 -14.02 -24.06
N CYS A 173 8.90 -13.20 -23.57
CA CYS A 173 8.01 -12.43 -24.44
C CYS A 173 8.79 -11.46 -25.34
N LEU A 174 9.76 -10.73 -24.77
CA LEU A 174 10.60 -9.79 -25.51
C LEU A 174 11.46 -10.50 -26.56
N THR A 175 12.05 -11.65 -26.25
CA THR A 175 12.83 -12.44 -27.21
C THR A 175 11.99 -12.79 -28.44
N ASP A 176 10.76 -13.30 -28.23
CA ASP A 176 9.87 -13.64 -29.34
C ASP A 176 9.47 -12.41 -30.16
N LEU A 177 9.14 -11.29 -29.50
CA LEU A 177 8.81 -10.03 -30.17
C LEU A 177 9.98 -9.53 -31.03
N LEU A 178 11.16 -9.39 -30.44
CA LEU A 178 12.33 -8.80 -31.10
C LEU A 178 12.93 -9.69 -32.18
N THR A 179 12.78 -11.02 -32.05
CA THR A 179 13.18 -11.97 -33.10
C THR A 179 12.22 -11.94 -34.28
N HIS A 180 10.92 -11.74 -34.02
CA HIS A 180 9.89 -11.74 -35.06
C HIS A 180 9.81 -10.39 -35.81
N TYR A 181 9.91 -9.27 -35.08
CA TYR A 181 9.94 -7.93 -35.64
C TYR A 181 11.38 -7.47 -35.86
N ASP A 182 12.05 -8.12 -36.80
CA ASP A 182 13.45 -7.89 -37.18
C ASP A 182 13.72 -6.51 -37.83
N ASN A 183 12.70 -5.73 -38.15
CA ASN A 183 12.88 -4.33 -38.55
C ASN A 183 12.71 -3.34 -37.39
N CYS A 184 12.42 -3.80 -36.18
CA CYS A 184 12.30 -2.96 -35.00
C CYS A 184 13.65 -2.32 -34.65
N THR A 185 13.71 -1.00 -34.67
CA THR A 185 14.92 -0.20 -34.36
C THR A 185 14.90 0.34 -32.93
N GLU A 186 13.74 0.40 -32.27
CA GLU A 186 13.62 0.94 -30.92
C GLU A 186 12.67 0.13 -30.02
N LEU A 187 13.12 -0.17 -28.80
CA LEU A 187 12.29 -0.73 -27.73
C LEU A 187 12.26 0.24 -26.53
N THR A 188 11.07 0.64 -26.08
CA THR A 188 10.93 1.45 -24.87
C THR A 188 10.09 0.72 -23.83
N ILE A 189 10.61 0.57 -22.61
CA ILE A 189 9.93 -0.11 -21.49
C ILE A 189 9.68 0.88 -20.35
N TYR A 190 8.43 0.98 -19.91
CA TYR A 190 7.99 1.79 -18.78
C TYR A 190 7.65 0.88 -17.59
N ASP A 191 8.33 1.04 -16.45
CA ASP A 191 8.12 0.19 -15.25
C ASP A 191 8.39 1.01 -13.97
N ASP A 192 7.67 0.71 -12.88
CA ASP A 192 7.80 1.37 -11.57
C ASP A 192 8.96 0.81 -10.74
N ARG A 193 9.44 -0.39 -11.07
CA ARG A 193 10.43 -1.10 -10.26
C ARG A 193 11.81 -0.99 -10.89
N ILE A 194 12.66 -0.19 -10.25
CA ILE A 194 14.09 -0.07 -10.58
C ILE A 194 14.76 -1.46 -10.72
N ARG A 195 14.44 -2.41 -9.84
CA ARG A 195 15.00 -3.78 -9.93
C ARG A 195 14.57 -4.51 -11.20
N GLN A 196 13.33 -4.31 -11.68
CA GLN A 196 12.91 -4.89 -12.96
C GLN A 196 13.66 -4.23 -14.12
N LEU A 197 13.79 -2.90 -14.10
CA LEU A 197 14.56 -2.17 -15.12
C LEU A 197 16.01 -2.63 -15.20
N HIS A 198 16.68 -2.87 -14.06
CA HIS A 198 18.03 -3.44 -14.08
C HIS A 198 18.07 -4.82 -14.73
N GLY A 199 17.13 -5.71 -14.43
CA GLY A 199 17.09 -7.02 -15.09
C GLY A 199 16.77 -6.94 -16.59
N PHE A 200 16.00 -5.93 -17.02
CA PHE A 200 15.84 -5.65 -18.45
C PHE A 200 17.11 -5.10 -19.09
N GLN A 201 17.84 -4.24 -18.41
CA GLN A 201 19.13 -3.71 -18.88
C GLN A 201 20.11 -4.85 -19.14
N ASP A 202 20.26 -5.76 -18.18
CA ASP A 202 21.16 -6.92 -18.29
C ASP A 202 20.78 -7.78 -19.51
N PHE A 203 19.51 -8.17 -19.59
CA PHE A 203 18.97 -8.97 -20.71
C PHE A 203 19.14 -8.28 -22.07
N LEU A 204 18.75 -7.01 -22.19
CA LEU A 204 18.77 -6.30 -23.46
C LEU A 204 20.18 -6.00 -23.93
N THR A 205 21.13 -5.76 -23.02
CA THR A 205 22.55 -5.57 -23.37
C THR A 205 23.09 -6.83 -24.04
N GLU A 206 22.89 -8.00 -23.40
CA GLU A 206 23.31 -9.29 -23.97
C GLU A 206 22.60 -9.59 -25.31
N PHE A 207 21.29 -9.33 -25.39
CA PHE A 207 20.51 -9.59 -26.60
C PHE A 207 20.93 -8.69 -27.77
N VAL A 208 21.16 -7.40 -27.54
CA VAL A 208 21.62 -6.43 -28.55
C VAL A 208 23.01 -6.81 -29.06
N GLU A 209 23.95 -7.10 -28.16
CA GLU A 209 25.31 -7.49 -28.53
C GLU A 209 25.35 -8.77 -29.37
N ALA A 210 24.54 -9.78 -29.01
CA ALA A 210 24.56 -11.07 -29.67
C ALA A 210 23.72 -11.14 -30.95
N MET A 211 22.55 -10.48 -30.98
CA MET A 211 21.52 -10.73 -32.00
C MET A 211 21.11 -9.47 -32.79
N ARG A 212 21.16 -8.28 -32.17
CA ARG A 212 20.57 -7.05 -32.71
C ARG A 212 21.43 -5.80 -32.45
N PRO A 213 22.66 -5.68 -32.99
CA PRO A 213 23.58 -4.60 -32.61
C PRO A 213 23.09 -3.17 -32.90
N SER A 214 22.11 -3.02 -33.80
CA SER A 214 21.51 -1.73 -34.17
C SER A 214 20.23 -1.39 -33.41
N LEU A 215 19.71 -2.28 -32.55
CA LEU A 215 18.51 -2.03 -31.76
C LEU A 215 18.84 -1.08 -30.61
N LEU A 216 18.13 0.04 -30.56
CA LEU A 216 18.16 0.95 -29.43
C LEU A 216 17.12 0.52 -28.40
N PHE A 217 17.43 0.64 -27.11
CA PHE A 217 16.45 0.43 -26.06
C PHE A 217 16.48 1.52 -24.99
N ASN A 218 15.29 1.90 -24.54
CA ASN A 218 15.06 2.93 -23.54
C ASN A 218 14.32 2.32 -22.34
N LEU A 219 14.88 2.47 -21.15
CA LEU A 219 14.30 2.00 -19.90
C LEU A 219 13.85 3.20 -19.07
N VAL A 220 12.54 3.41 -18.99
CA VAL A 220 11.94 4.58 -18.35
C VAL A 220 11.38 4.18 -17.00
N HIS A 221 12.01 4.69 -15.94
CA HIS A 221 11.47 4.57 -14.59
C HIS A 221 10.29 5.52 -14.40
N VAL A 222 9.12 4.94 -14.14
CA VAL A 222 7.91 5.69 -13.81
C VAL A 222 7.80 5.74 -12.29
N ALA A 223 7.70 6.92 -11.70
CA ALA A 223 7.53 7.03 -10.25
C ALA A 223 6.23 6.33 -9.83
N GLY A 224 6.36 5.21 -9.11
CA GLY A 224 5.23 4.39 -8.70
C GLY A 224 4.30 5.15 -7.74
N VAL A 225 3.04 5.33 -8.14
CA VAL A 225 2.00 5.88 -7.27
C VAL A 225 1.05 4.74 -6.88
N VAL A 226 0.90 4.53 -5.58
CA VAL A 226 0.02 3.50 -5.03
C VAL A 226 -1.28 4.10 -4.52
N LYS A 227 -2.33 3.28 -4.51
CA LYS A 227 -3.55 3.59 -3.77
C LYS A 227 -3.72 2.60 -2.62
N TYR A 228 -4.26 3.06 -1.49
CA TYR A 228 -4.67 2.17 -0.40
C TYR A 228 -6.15 1.87 -0.53
N LEU A 229 -6.54 0.65 -0.16
CA LEU A 229 -7.95 0.27 -0.10
C LEU A 229 -8.62 0.97 1.10
N ASP A 230 -9.95 1.01 1.06
CA ASP A 230 -10.72 1.30 2.27
C ASP A 230 -10.27 0.37 3.43
N PRO A 231 -9.94 0.91 4.62
CA PRO A 231 -9.39 0.11 5.71
C PRO A 231 -10.27 -1.06 6.15
N ALA A 232 -11.60 -0.92 6.11
CA ALA A 232 -12.50 -1.99 6.49
C ALA A 232 -12.51 -3.11 5.44
N ARG A 233 -12.50 -2.74 4.15
CA ARG A 233 -12.37 -3.69 3.03
C ARG A 233 -11.03 -4.41 3.04
N GLU A 234 -9.93 -3.68 3.23
CA GLU A 234 -8.58 -4.25 3.31
C GLU A 234 -8.48 -5.27 4.44
N ARG A 235 -8.93 -4.89 5.65
CA ARG A 235 -8.97 -5.80 6.81
C ARG A 235 -9.83 -7.03 6.55
N HIS A 236 -10.98 -6.86 5.90
CA HIS A 236 -11.86 -7.98 5.58
C HIS A 236 -11.16 -8.99 4.64
N ILE A 237 -10.55 -8.51 3.56
CA ILE A 237 -9.83 -9.35 2.60
C ILE A 237 -8.65 -10.07 3.30
N ILE A 238 -7.86 -9.34 4.10
CA ILE A 238 -6.74 -9.92 4.85
C ILE A 238 -7.22 -11.03 5.79
N THR A 239 -8.28 -10.78 6.56
CA THR A 239 -8.86 -11.78 7.48
C THR A 239 -9.21 -13.07 6.72
N ARG A 240 -9.88 -12.96 5.56
CA ARG A 240 -10.23 -14.11 4.72
C ARG A 240 -9.02 -14.88 4.21
N ILE A 241 -7.99 -14.19 3.74
CA ILE A 241 -6.74 -14.81 3.27
C ILE A 241 -6.09 -15.64 4.37
N PHE A 242 -6.03 -15.12 5.60
CA PHE A 242 -5.46 -15.84 6.72
C PHE A 242 -6.33 -17.02 7.17
N GLU A 243 -7.66 -16.90 7.13
CA GLU A 243 -8.58 -18.02 7.36
C GLU A 243 -8.34 -19.17 6.36
N GLU A 244 -8.22 -18.84 5.07
CA GLU A 244 -7.96 -19.80 4.00
C GLU A 244 -6.58 -20.46 4.14
N HIS A 245 -5.55 -19.67 4.47
CA HIS A 245 -4.23 -20.19 4.77
C HIS A 245 -4.25 -21.16 5.95
N ASN A 246 -4.92 -20.80 7.05
CA ASN A 246 -5.06 -21.67 8.21
C ASN A 246 -5.82 -22.96 7.88
N ALA A 247 -6.82 -22.90 7.02
CA ALA A 247 -7.52 -24.08 6.52
C ALA A 247 -6.60 -24.98 5.68
N ALA A 248 -5.78 -24.39 4.79
CA ALA A 248 -4.80 -25.12 3.99
C ALA A 248 -3.73 -25.80 4.87
N VAL A 249 -3.19 -25.10 5.86
CA VAL A 249 -2.24 -25.65 6.85
C VAL A 249 -2.88 -26.80 7.63
N THR A 250 -4.16 -26.67 8.04
CA THR A 250 -4.88 -27.76 8.73
C THR A 250 -4.96 -29.01 7.86
N LYS A 251 -5.39 -28.87 6.59
CA LYS A 251 -5.48 -29.97 5.63
C LYS A 251 -4.11 -30.63 5.43
N TYR A 252 -3.06 -29.85 5.26
CA TYR A 252 -1.70 -30.35 5.14
C TYR A 252 -1.26 -31.17 6.36
N THR A 253 -1.37 -30.60 7.57
CA THR A 253 -0.98 -31.30 8.81
C THR A 253 -1.76 -32.61 9.01
N SER A 254 -3.03 -32.67 8.58
CA SER A 254 -3.84 -33.89 8.66
C SER A 254 -3.37 -34.99 7.69
N ARG A 255 -2.85 -34.63 6.51
CA ARG A 255 -2.31 -35.58 5.52
C ARG A 255 -0.95 -36.14 5.94
N VAL A 256 -0.05 -35.26 6.39
CA VAL A 256 1.25 -35.67 6.94
C VAL A 256 1.08 -36.62 8.13
N GLY A 257 0.11 -36.35 9.01
CA GLY A 257 -0.21 -37.23 10.14
C GLY A 257 -0.74 -38.62 9.74
N LYS A 258 -1.18 -38.80 8.49
CA LYS A 258 -1.63 -40.07 7.91
C LYS A 258 -0.55 -40.79 7.09
N GLY A 259 0.68 -40.25 7.05
CA GLY A 259 1.79 -40.84 6.29
C GLY A 259 1.86 -40.42 4.82
N ASP A 260 1.03 -39.48 4.37
CA ASP A 260 1.15 -38.92 3.03
C ASP A 260 2.37 -37.98 2.96
N THR A 261 3.06 -37.95 1.81
CA THR A 261 4.13 -36.98 1.50
C THR A 261 3.57 -35.90 0.58
N PRO A 262 3.01 -34.79 1.09
CA PRO A 262 2.33 -33.82 0.24
C PRO A 262 3.36 -32.98 -0.52
N ALA A 263 3.13 -32.73 -1.81
CA ALA A 263 4.00 -31.93 -2.65
C ALA A 263 4.16 -30.46 -2.20
N GLN A 264 3.25 -29.97 -1.34
CA GLN A 264 3.21 -28.58 -0.88
C GLN A 264 3.74 -28.47 0.55
N SER A 265 4.83 -27.76 0.76
CA SER A 265 5.31 -27.38 2.10
C SER A 265 4.81 -25.98 2.49
N PHE A 266 4.59 -25.76 3.78
CA PHE A 266 4.20 -24.45 4.31
C PHE A 266 5.37 -23.84 5.07
N PHE A 267 5.83 -22.67 4.62
CA PHE A 267 6.89 -21.92 5.30
C PHE A 267 6.46 -21.36 6.65
N VAL A 268 5.15 -21.13 6.83
CA VAL A 268 4.57 -20.62 8.08
C VAL A 268 3.39 -21.50 8.48
N GLY A 269 3.28 -21.76 9.78
CA GLY A 269 2.13 -22.46 10.36
C GLY A 269 0.90 -21.55 10.47
N LYS A 270 -0.10 -22.00 11.22
CA LYS A 270 -1.32 -21.21 11.45
C LYS A 270 -1.02 -19.85 12.09
N MET A 271 -1.79 -18.87 11.70
CA MET A 271 -1.60 -17.46 12.04
C MET A 271 -2.95 -16.79 12.31
N ASP A 272 -3.06 -16.03 13.40
CA ASP A 272 -4.27 -15.28 13.73
C ASP A 272 -4.06 -13.80 13.40
N VAL A 273 -5.01 -13.18 12.69
CA VAL A 273 -5.08 -11.73 12.53
C VAL A 273 -5.59 -11.12 13.84
N ARG A 274 -4.87 -10.15 14.40
CA ARG A 274 -5.22 -9.49 15.65
C ARG A 274 -5.00 -7.98 15.55
N GLU A 275 -5.88 -7.25 16.22
CA GLU A 275 -5.60 -5.85 16.55
C GLU A 275 -4.65 -5.82 17.73
N LYS A 276 -3.50 -5.19 17.53
CA LYS A 276 -2.58 -4.87 18.58
C LYS A 276 -2.86 -3.43 18.99
N ARG A 277 -3.32 -3.25 20.22
CA ARG A 277 -3.33 -1.95 20.88
C ARG A 277 -1.88 -1.48 21.00
N LEU A 278 -1.59 -0.34 20.40
CA LEU A 278 -0.29 0.30 20.47
C LEU A 278 -0.19 1.07 21.78
N GLY A 279 -1.04 2.04 22.02
CA GLY A 279 -1.06 2.81 23.27
C GLY A 279 -2.32 3.65 23.36
N ALA A 280 -2.51 4.34 24.49
CA ALA A 280 -3.52 5.39 24.53
C ALA A 280 -3.03 6.63 23.79
N ALA A 281 -3.95 7.29 23.10
CA ALA A 281 -3.65 8.44 22.28
C ALA A 281 -4.87 9.35 22.12
N TYR A 282 -4.61 10.62 21.82
CA TYR A 282 -5.59 11.54 21.27
C TYR A 282 -5.58 11.39 19.76
N VAL A 283 -6.58 10.73 19.19
CA VAL A 283 -6.67 10.45 17.76
C VAL A 283 -7.32 11.62 17.05
N LEU A 284 -6.59 12.27 16.15
CA LEU A 284 -7.08 13.45 15.44
C LEU A 284 -8.20 13.07 14.47
N THR A 285 -9.23 13.93 14.44
CA THR A 285 -10.28 13.84 13.43
C THR A 285 -9.77 14.09 12.02
N ALA A 286 -10.42 13.50 11.01
CA ALA A 286 -10.03 13.68 9.61
C ALA A 286 -9.92 15.16 9.20
N PHE A 287 -10.84 16.01 9.67
CA PHE A 287 -10.80 17.45 9.46
C PHE A 287 -9.54 18.07 10.08
N SER A 288 -9.26 17.78 11.34
CA SER A 288 -8.08 18.32 12.03
C SER A 288 -6.77 17.86 11.41
N ARG A 289 -6.70 16.61 10.92
CA ARG A 289 -5.52 16.13 10.18
C ARG A 289 -5.27 16.97 8.93
N MET A 290 -6.32 17.25 8.17
CA MET A 290 -6.25 18.09 6.97
C MET A 290 -5.84 19.53 7.32
N GLU A 291 -6.41 20.10 8.38
CA GLU A 291 -6.06 21.45 8.83
C GLU A 291 -4.60 21.56 9.28
N VAL A 292 -4.06 20.57 9.99
CA VAL A 292 -2.62 20.51 10.33
C VAL A 292 -1.77 20.51 9.07
N VAL A 293 -2.11 19.69 8.06
CA VAL A 293 -1.35 19.63 6.80
C VAL A 293 -1.40 20.96 6.07
N LYS A 294 -2.60 21.55 5.89
CA LYS A 294 -2.76 22.86 5.23
C LYS A 294 -1.97 23.94 5.95
N PHE A 295 -2.14 24.04 7.27
CA PHE A 295 -1.45 25.03 8.09
C PHE A 295 0.08 24.89 7.98
N THR A 296 0.57 23.65 8.00
CA THR A 296 2.00 23.36 7.84
C THR A 296 2.53 23.84 6.49
N LEU A 297 1.83 23.52 5.40
CA LEU A 297 2.24 23.93 4.05
C LEU A 297 2.13 25.45 3.84
N GLN A 298 1.14 26.10 4.42
CA GLN A 298 0.94 27.54 4.28
C GLN A 298 1.95 28.36 5.10
N THR A 299 2.33 27.86 6.28
CA THR A 299 3.12 28.63 7.25
C THR A 299 4.59 28.27 7.25
N PHE A 300 4.93 26.99 7.01
CA PHE A 300 6.27 26.45 7.21
C PHE A 300 6.89 25.84 5.94
N SER A 301 6.35 26.13 4.76
CA SER A 301 6.89 25.62 3.49
C SER A 301 8.34 26.04 3.25
N ARG A 302 8.71 27.25 3.69
CA ARG A 302 10.07 27.76 3.55
C ARG A 302 11.07 26.98 4.39
N GLU A 303 10.71 26.63 5.62
CA GLU A 303 11.54 25.88 6.57
C GLU A 303 11.63 24.40 6.19
N ILE A 304 10.56 23.84 5.62
CA ILE A 304 10.58 22.47 5.07
C ILE A 304 11.46 22.41 3.81
N GLY A 305 11.37 23.44 2.97
CA GLY A 305 12.02 23.51 1.65
C GLY A 305 11.19 22.83 0.57
N GLU A 306 11.01 23.50 -0.57
CA GLU A 306 10.14 23.05 -1.67
C GLU A 306 10.48 21.64 -2.17
N SER A 307 11.77 21.35 -2.36
CA SER A 307 12.24 20.03 -2.82
C SER A 307 12.06 18.89 -1.80
N THR A 308 11.78 19.24 -0.55
CA THR A 308 11.50 18.31 0.55
C THR A 308 10.01 18.01 0.65
N ILE A 309 9.14 18.99 0.38
CA ILE A 309 7.68 18.85 0.48
C ILE A 309 7.18 17.67 -0.36
N ASP A 310 7.69 17.52 -1.59
CA ASP A 310 7.31 16.42 -2.48
C ASP A 310 7.69 15.02 -1.95
N LYS A 311 8.66 14.96 -1.04
CA LYS A 311 9.17 13.74 -0.42
C LYS A 311 8.60 13.52 0.98
N LEU A 312 7.77 14.45 1.46
CA LEU A 312 7.25 14.44 2.81
C LEU A 312 5.96 13.62 2.89
N ARG A 313 5.96 12.65 3.80
CA ARG A 313 4.76 11.92 4.20
C ARG A 313 4.15 12.58 5.43
N PHE A 314 3.09 13.35 5.21
CA PHE A 314 2.30 13.88 6.31
C PHE A 314 1.57 12.76 7.05
N GLN A 315 1.65 12.77 8.38
CA GLN A 315 1.00 11.76 9.22
C GLN A 315 0.54 12.29 10.59
N PRO A 316 -0.21 13.41 10.65
CA PRO A 316 -0.76 13.93 11.91
C PRO A 316 -1.92 13.06 12.39
N ARG A 317 -1.65 11.84 12.83
CA ARG A 317 -2.68 10.85 13.21
C ARG A 317 -3.14 11.02 14.64
N SER A 318 -2.18 11.14 15.56
CA SER A 318 -2.44 11.04 16.98
C SER A 318 -1.35 11.74 17.80
N ILE A 319 -1.73 12.18 18.99
CA ILE A 319 -0.81 12.59 20.06
C ILE A 319 -0.79 11.45 21.06
N LEU A 320 0.37 10.84 21.29
CA LEU A 320 0.44 9.66 22.16
C LEU A 320 0.39 10.05 23.64
N CYS A 321 -0.41 9.31 24.39
CA CYS A 321 -0.47 9.41 25.85
C CYS A 321 0.49 8.43 26.52
N THR A 322 0.68 7.23 25.96
CA THR A 322 1.49 6.18 26.58
C THR A 322 2.45 5.52 25.59
N PRO A 323 3.60 4.98 26.03
CA PRO A 323 4.44 4.13 25.20
C PRO A 323 3.70 2.91 24.66
N HIS A 324 4.25 2.35 23.59
CA HIS A 324 3.70 1.14 23.00
C HIS A 324 3.68 -0.04 23.98
N GLY A 325 2.51 -0.66 24.13
CA GLY A 325 2.27 -1.80 25.02
C GLY A 325 1.76 -1.42 26.42
N THR A 326 1.67 -0.14 26.75
CA THR A 326 1.14 0.32 28.04
C THR A 326 -0.38 0.38 28.04
N ILE A 327 -0.99 -0.05 29.16
CA ILE A 327 -2.44 0.02 29.38
C ILE A 327 -2.73 1.14 30.38
N THR A 328 -3.48 2.13 29.93
CA THR A 328 -4.03 3.20 30.77
C THR A 328 -5.05 2.63 31.77
N SER A 329 -4.96 3.06 33.03
CA SER A 329 -5.93 2.66 34.06
C SER A 329 -7.31 3.29 33.79
N ARG A 330 -8.38 2.64 34.30
CA ARG A 330 -9.75 3.18 34.23
C ARG A 330 -9.81 4.61 34.79
N LYS A 331 -9.16 4.84 35.93
CA LYS A 331 -9.04 6.15 36.57
C LYS A 331 -8.42 7.21 35.64
N ILE A 332 -7.31 6.92 34.98
CA ILE A 332 -6.68 7.89 34.06
C ILE A 332 -7.57 8.15 32.85
N ALA A 333 -8.16 7.11 32.26
CA ALA A 333 -9.10 7.27 31.16
C ALA A 333 -10.30 8.15 31.54
N THR A 334 -10.90 7.94 32.70
CA THR A 334 -11.98 8.78 33.23
C THR A 334 -11.54 10.22 33.43
N LYS A 335 -10.35 10.46 34.00
CA LYS A 335 -9.81 11.83 34.16
C LYS A 335 -9.68 12.55 32.83
N ILE A 336 -9.20 11.85 31.79
CA ILE A 336 -9.05 12.43 30.46
C ILE A 336 -10.41 12.78 29.86
N ILE A 337 -11.33 11.82 29.85
CA ILE A 337 -12.66 11.99 29.21
C ILE A 337 -13.47 13.08 29.90
N MET A 338 -13.41 13.15 31.23
CA MET A 338 -14.12 14.17 32.00
C MET A 338 -13.32 15.48 32.14
N GLY A 339 -12.08 15.55 31.64
CA GLY A 339 -11.19 16.70 31.79
C GLY A 339 -10.80 17.04 33.24
N LEU A 340 -10.81 16.06 34.15
CA LEU A 340 -10.62 16.24 35.59
C LEU A 340 -9.14 16.23 36.01
N ASN A 341 -8.70 17.29 36.70
CA ASN A 341 -7.38 17.32 37.34
C ASN A 341 -7.36 16.49 38.64
N GLY A 342 -8.49 16.43 39.36
CA GLY A 342 -8.67 15.64 40.57
C GLY A 342 -8.91 14.14 40.29
N ASP A 343 -8.99 13.36 41.36
CA ASP A 343 -9.30 11.94 41.27
C ASP A 343 -10.82 11.72 41.17
N PRO A 344 -11.31 10.98 40.14
CA PRO A 344 -12.72 10.67 40.02
C PRO A 344 -13.14 9.66 41.10
N SER A 345 -14.39 9.74 41.53
CA SER A 345 -15.04 8.73 42.36
C SER A 345 -15.23 7.42 41.59
N GLU A 346 -15.40 6.30 42.31
CA GLU A 346 -15.66 4.99 41.68
C GLU A 346 -16.95 5.00 40.84
N GLU A 347 -17.98 5.75 41.24
CA GLU A 347 -19.22 5.90 40.48
C GLU A 347 -19.00 6.63 39.15
N GLU A 348 -18.19 7.70 39.15
CA GLU A 348 -17.80 8.40 37.92
C GLU A 348 -16.97 7.50 37.00
N ILE A 349 -16.07 6.69 37.57
CA ILE A 349 -15.27 5.74 36.81
C ILE A 349 -16.19 4.72 36.12
N ASP A 350 -17.07 4.05 36.86
CA ASP A 350 -17.92 3.00 36.30
C ASP A 350 -18.89 3.54 35.25
N LYS A 351 -19.52 4.70 35.51
CA LYS A 351 -20.38 5.38 34.53
C LYS A 351 -19.62 5.76 33.26
N CYS A 352 -18.42 6.31 33.40
CA CYS A 352 -17.59 6.67 32.25
C CYS A 352 -17.20 5.44 31.43
N MET A 353 -16.82 4.34 32.09
CA MET A 353 -16.46 3.09 31.40
C MET A 353 -17.65 2.46 30.69
N GLU A 354 -18.86 2.55 31.28
CA GLU A 354 -20.09 2.08 30.63
C GLU A 354 -20.38 2.88 29.34
N LEU A 355 -20.27 4.21 29.40
CA LEU A 355 -20.44 5.07 28.22
C LEU A 355 -19.40 4.75 27.13
N MET A 356 -18.14 4.58 27.49
CA MET A 356 -17.07 4.18 26.55
C MET A 356 -17.35 2.83 25.88
N ASN A 357 -17.74 1.83 26.66
CA ASN A 357 -18.00 0.48 26.13
C ASN A 357 -19.20 0.44 25.19
N ASN A 358 -20.16 1.35 25.38
CA ASN A 358 -21.33 1.52 24.53
C ASN A 358 -21.10 2.51 23.36
N GLY A 359 -19.95 3.17 23.30
CA GLY A 359 -19.63 4.19 22.29
C GLY A 359 -20.52 5.44 22.38
N LEU A 360 -20.97 5.77 23.59
CA LEU A 360 -21.87 6.90 23.88
C LEU A 360 -21.15 8.06 24.59
N ASP A 361 -19.84 7.97 24.79
CA ASP A 361 -19.03 9.03 25.39
C ASP A 361 -18.68 10.13 24.36
N ASP A 362 -18.62 11.37 24.85
CA ASP A 362 -17.97 12.46 24.12
C ASP A 362 -16.52 12.59 24.62
N SER A 363 -15.62 11.84 24.00
CA SER A 363 -14.18 11.87 24.29
C SER A 363 -13.43 12.97 23.52
N ARG A 364 -14.16 13.93 22.93
CA ARG A 364 -13.59 15.01 22.14
C ARG A 364 -12.83 15.99 23.02
N ILE A 365 -11.54 16.15 22.71
CA ILE A 365 -10.64 17.09 23.35
C ILE A 365 -10.04 18.01 22.28
N LYS A 366 -9.94 19.29 22.61
CA LYS A 366 -9.35 20.30 21.75
C LYS A 366 -7.91 20.56 22.16
N PHE A 367 -7.03 20.67 21.17
CA PHE A 367 -5.64 21.05 21.38
C PHE A 367 -5.28 22.25 20.53
N ARG A 368 -4.50 23.18 21.08
CA ARG A 368 -3.89 24.29 20.35
C ARG A 368 -2.47 23.90 19.95
N LEU A 369 -2.07 24.17 18.71
CA LEU A 369 -0.67 24.05 18.28
C LEU A 369 0.14 25.21 18.88
N THR A 370 1.25 24.92 19.57
CA THR A 370 2.02 25.94 20.30
C THR A 370 3.40 26.23 19.71
N ARG A 371 4.12 25.21 19.26
CA ARG A 371 5.38 25.36 18.52
C ARG A 371 5.53 24.28 17.46
N PHE A 372 6.14 24.66 16.33
CA PHE A 372 6.52 23.77 15.24
C PHE A 372 7.99 23.41 15.37
N GLY A 373 8.32 22.13 15.29
CA GLY A 373 9.69 21.62 15.33
C GLY A 373 10.03 20.94 14.01
N TYR A 374 11.19 21.25 13.44
CA TYR A 374 11.74 20.52 12.29
C TYR A 374 13.17 20.05 12.58
N SER A 375 13.52 18.87 12.12
CA SER A 375 14.86 18.30 12.27
C SER A 375 15.59 18.22 10.95
N SER A 376 16.93 18.26 11.00
CA SER A 376 17.80 18.03 9.84
C SER A 376 17.62 16.65 9.20
N ARG A 377 17.01 15.70 9.91
CA ARG A 377 16.69 14.35 9.41
C ARG A 377 15.35 14.29 8.68
N GLY A 378 14.57 15.38 8.67
CA GLY A 378 13.26 15.43 8.05
C GLY A 378 12.14 14.85 8.93
N LEU A 379 12.20 15.09 10.24
CA LEU A 379 11.07 14.93 11.15
C LEU A 379 10.44 16.29 11.40
N TYR A 380 9.11 16.34 11.37
CA TYR A 380 8.35 17.56 11.58
C TYR A 380 7.27 17.30 12.63
N VAL A 381 7.24 18.10 13.69
CA VAL A 381 6.39 17.89 14.86
C VAL A 381 5.72 19.18 15.30
N TYR A 382 4.64 19.05 16.05
CA TYR A 382 4.03 20.14 16.81
C TYR A 382 3.99 19.78 18.28
N ASP A 383 4.31 20.73 19.15
CA ASP A 383 3.81 20.66 20.51
C ASP A 383 2.40 21.23 20.57
N VAL A 384 1.61 20.66 21.48
CA VAL A 384 0.21 21.01 21.63
C VAL A 384 -0.18 21.15 23.10
N GLU A 385 -1.20 21.96 23.35
CA GLU A 385 -1.76 22.19 24.68
C GLU A 385 -3.28 22.04 24.66
N PRO A 386 -3.91 21.49 25.71
CA PRO A 386 -5.36 21.35 25.75
C PRO A 386 -6.07 22.71 25.77
N VAL A 387 -7.29 22.75 25.23
CA VAL A 387 -8.15 23.95 25.19
C VAL A 387 -9.51 23.64 25.84
N PRO A 388 -9.89 24.36 26.92
CA PRO A 388 -9.08 25.32 27.68
C PRO A 388 -7.86 24.68 28.35
N SER A 389 -6.85 25.47 28.72
CA SER A 389 -5.62 24.98 29.35
C SER A 389 -5.83 24.34 30.73
N SER A 390 -7.01 24.54 31.33
CA SER A 390 -7.44 23.87 32.56
C SER A 390 -7.88 22.43 32.35
N THR A 391 -8.19 22.02 31.11
CA THR A 391 -8.62 20.66 30.80
C THR A 391 -7.46 19.70 31.06
N TYR A 392 -7.73 18.64 31.82
CA TYR A 392 -6.73 17.61 32.06
C TYR A 392 -6.36 16.87 30.78
N ALA A 393 -5.07 16.90 30.44
CA ALA A 393 -4.48 16.08 29.40
C ALA A 393 -3.34 15.24 29.99
N TYR A 394 -3.23 14.00 29.53
CA TYR A 394 -2.31 13.01 30.07
C TYR A 394 -1.33 12.56 29.00
N THR A 395 -0.06 12.54 29.38
CA THR A 395 0.99 11.88 28.62
C THR A 395 2.09 11.39 29.56
N GLU A 396 2.62 10.20 29.28
CA GLU A 396 3.83 9.64 29.90
C GLU A 396 5.09 10.11 29.18
N PHE A 397 4.93 10.81 28.06
CA PHE A 397 6.03 11.41 27.32
C PHE A 397 6.37 12.79 27.88
N PRO A 398 7.58 13.32 27.60
CA PRO A 398 7.99 14.65 28.08
C PRO A 398 7.08 15.82 27.65
N ALA A 399 6.31 15.66 26.57
CA ALA A 399 5.41 16.67 26.04
C ALA A 399 4.24 16.03 25.30
N LEU A 400 3.12 16.74 25.20
CA LEU A 400 2.05 16.43 24.25
C LEU A 400 2.53 16.84 22.85
N ARG A 401 2.93 15.85 22.06
CA ARG A 401 3.55 16.07 20.75
C ARG A 401 2.81 15.34 19.64
N LEU A 402 2.55 16.05 18.57
CA LEU A 402 1.94 15.56 17.33
C LEU A 402 3.02 15.44 16.26
N LEU A 403 3.16 14.28 15.64
CA LEU A 403 4.00 14.10 14.46
C LEU A 403 3.29 14.66 13.23
N ALA A 404 3.79 15.76 12.66
CA ALA A 404 3.21 16.39 11.48
C ALA A 404 3.58 15.65 10.19
N GLY A 405 4.86 15.29 10.04
CA GLY A 405 5.36 14.66 8.82
C GLY A 405 6.74 14.02 8.99
N VAL A 406 7.05 13.12 8.06
CA VAL A 406 8.34 12.41 7.98
C VAL A 406 8.77 12.28 6.53
N LEU A 407 10.06 12.39 6.23
CA LEU A 407 10.58 12.05 4.90
C LEU A 407 10.30 10.58 4.56
N ALA A 408 9.82 10.30 3.34
CA ALA A 408 9.29 8.98 2.95
C ALA A 408 10.23 7.78 3.20
N ASN A 409 11.54 8.01 3.21
CA ASN A 409 12.57 6.96 3.40
C ASN A 409 13.22 6.98 4.78
N LEU A 410 12.76 7.84 5.69
CA LEU A 410 13.35 7.96 7.03
C LEU A 410 12.78 6.88 7.96
N THR A 411 13.67 6.10 8.56
CA THR A 411 13.38 5.27 9.73
C THR A 411 13.79 6.03 10.99
N PHE A 412 12.93 6.00 12.01
CA PHE A 412 13.19 6.60 13.32
C PHE A 412 12.50 5.79 14.42
N GLU A 413 13.07 5.82 15.60
CA GLU A 413 12.44 5.31 16.81
C GLU A 413 11.46 6.36 17.33
N GLU A 414 10.27 5.94 17.74
CA GLU A 414 9.20 6.85 18.20
C GLU A 414 9.64 7.76 19.35
N SER A 415 10.52 7.26 20.24
CA SER A 415 11.11 8.06 21.32
C SER A 415 11.92 9.27 20.84
N GLU A 416 12.39 9.27 19.58
CA GLU A 416 13.16 10.38 19.02
C GLU A 416 12.35 11.66 18.87
N ILE A 417 11.03 11.55 18.61
CA ILE A 417 10.21 12.74 18.42
C ILE A 417 10.15 13.60 19.70
N TYR A 418 10.44 13.02 20.86
CA TYR A 418 10.43 13.69 22.16
C TYR A 418 11.80 14.26 22.59
N LYS A 419 12.84 14.14 21.74
CA LYS A 419 14.17 14.68 22.04
C LYS A 419 14.28 16.12 21.54
N ASP A 420 13.99 17.10 22.38
CA ASP A 420 13.97 18.53 21.97
C ASP A 420 15.26 19.00 21.28
N SER A 421 16.42 18.42 21.60
CA SER A 421 17.71 18.76 21.01
C SER A 421 17.87 18.46 19.52
N ILE A 422 16.99 17.63 18.92
CA ILE A 422 17.07 17.30 17.49
C ILE A 422 16.24 18.24 16.61
N PHE A 423 15.48 19.14 17.22
CA PHE A 423 14.55 20.02 16.53
C PHE A 423 14.96 21.49 16.66
N GLU A 424 14.85 22.21 15.56
CA GLU A 424 14.75 23.67 15.56
C GLU A 424 13.29 24.05 15.75
N TRP A 425 13.01 24.90 16.75
CA TRP A 425 11.65 25.20 17.19
C TRP A 425 11.21 26.62 16.82
N ILE A 426 10.00 26.73 16.27
CA ILE A 426 9.36 27.98 15.91
C ILE A 426 8.06 28.13 16.71
N PRO A 427 7.90 29.18 17.53
CA PRO A 427 6.66 29.42 18.26
C PRO A 427 5.52 29.80 17.29
N ILE A 428 4.34 29.23 17.52
CA ILE A 428 3.16 29.49 16.70
C ILE A 428 2.37 30.63 17.33
N LYS A 429 2.26 31.74 16.60
CA LYS A 429 1.50 32.92 17.04
C LYS A 429 0.01 32.83 16.71
N GLN A 430 -0.35 32.04 15.71
CA GLN A 430 -1.71 31.88 15.24
C GLN A 430 -2.46 30.86 16.11
N SER A 431 -3.68 31.14 16.51
CA SER A 431 -4.46 30.18 17.30
C SER A 431 -5.05 29.09 16.41
N VAL A 432 -4.26 28.07 16.11
CA VAL A 432 -4.72 26.86 15.39
C VAL A 432 -5.17 25.84 16.43
N VAL A 433 -6.46 25.49 16.39
CA VAL A 433 -7.07 24.50 17.29
C VAL A 433 -7.47 23.27 16.48
N ILE A 434 -7.12 22.10 17.01
CA ILE A 434 -7.40 20.80 16.44
C ILE A 434 -8.26 19.98 17.40
N ASP A 435 -9.13 19.16 16.82
CA ASP A 435 -10.04 18.24 17.49
C ASP A 435 -9.48 16.80 17.46
N ALA A 436 -9.40 16.18 18.62
CA ALA A 436 -8.99 14.78 18.78
C ALA A 436 -9.91 14.04 19.75
N ASP A 437 -10.12 12.75 19.50
CA ASP A 437 -10.87 11.86 20.40
C ASP A 437 -9.87 11.06 21.25
N PHE A 438 -10.09 11.02 22.56
CA PHE A 438 -9.32 10.11 23.39
C PHE A 438 -9.68 8.65 23.08
N GLY A 439 -8.67 7.84 22.82
CA GLY A 439 -8.86 6.42 22.57
C GLY A 439 -7.56 5.67 22.56
N TYR A 440 -7.53 4.61 21.77
CA TYR A 440 -6.37 3.77 21.61
C TYR A 440 -5.92 3.77 20.16
N ASP A 441 -4.63 3.90 19.95
CA ASP A 441 -4.07 3.65 18.64
C ASP A 441 -3.96 2.13 18.44
N PHE A 442 -4.39 1.66 17.28
CA PHE A 442 -4.41 0.25 16.94
C PHE A 442 -3.69 0.01 15.62
N ILE A 443 -3.07 -1.15 15.54
CA ILE A 443 -2.50 -1.67 14.32
C ILE A 443 -2.93 -3.12 14.12
N VAL A 444 -3.28 -3.47 12.89
CA VAL A 444 -3.60 -4.86 12.54
C VAL A 444 -2.29 -5.60 12.31
N SER A 445 -2.09 -6.68 13.07
CA SER A 445 -0.92 -7.53 12.99
C SER A 445 -1.32 -8.99 12.88
N VAL A 446 -0.37 -9.83 12.49
CA VAL A 446 -0.52 -11.28 12.56
C VAL A 446 0.30 -11.84 13.71
N VAL A 447 -0.21 -12.88 14.37
CA VAL A 447 0.51 -13.64 15.39
C VAL A 447 0.50 -15.13 15.06
N PRO A 448 1.62 -15.85 15.23
CA PRO A 448 1.63 -17.30 15.10
C PRO A 448 0.71 -17.95 16.13
N ASN A 449 -0.09 -18.92 15.69
CA ASN A 449 -0.93 -19.71 16.58
C ASN A 449 -0.02 -20.67 17.38
N ARG A 450 0.47 -20.22 18.54
CA ARG A 450 1.20 -21.08 19.46
C ARG A 450 0.21 -22.10 20.02
N LYS A 451 0.35 -23.38 19.63
CA LYS A 451 -0.31 -24.48 20.36
C LYS A 451 -0.07 -24.24 21.85
N ASN A 452 -1.13 -24.11 22.64
CA ASN A 452 -1.03 -24.19 24.09
C ASN A 452 -0.21 -25.44 24.39
N ARG A 453 1.04 -25.26 24.86
CA ARG A 453 1.79 -26.36 25.48
C ARG A 453 0.84 -26.87 26.56
N LYS A 454 0.33 -28.10 26.39
CA LYS A 454 -0.43 -28.78 27.46
C LYS A 454 0.40 -28.57 28.72
N ARG A 455 -0.15 -27.83 29.69
CA ARG A 455 0.47 -27.75 31.02
C ARG A 455 0.69 -29.20 31.44
N LYS A 456 1.94 -29.60 31.66
CA LYS A 456 2.20 -30.87 32.36
C LYS A 456 1.35 -30.80 33.63
N PRO A 457 0.59 -31.85 34.01
CA PRO A 457 -0.10 -31.86 35.27
C PRO A 457 0.96 -31.60 36.34
N GLY A 458 0.89 -30.45 36.99
CA GLY A 458 1.80 -30.09 38.06
C GLY A 458 1.59 -31.08 39.18
N PHE A 459 2.67 -31.75 39.57
CA PHE A 459 2.77 -32.43 40.84
C PHE A 459 2.21 -31.52 41.94
N THR A 460 1.16 -31.99 42.60
CA THR A 460 0.79 -31.54 43.92
C THR A 460 1.98 -31.83 44.84
N ASN A 461 2.77 -30.81 45.16
CA ASN A 461 3.55 -30.83 46.38
C ASN A 461 2.80 -29.99 47.41
N SER A 462 2.12 -30.71 48.30
CA SER A 462 1.95 -30.26 49.67
C SER A 462 3.33 -29.98 50.25
N ARG A 463 3.48 -28.87 50.98
CA ARG A 463 4.04 -28.83 52.34
C ARG A 463 4.31 -27.39 52.80
N TYR A 464 3.73 -27.13 53.97
CA TYR A 464 3.94 -26.10 54.98
C TYR A 464 3.58 -24.66 54.65
#